data_AF-A0A519QT02-F1
#
_entry.id   AF-A0A519QT02-F1
#
_cell.length_a   1.000
_cell.length_b   1.000
_cell.length_c   1.000
_cell.angle_alpha   90.00
_cell.angle_beta   90.00
_cell.angle_gamma   90.00
#
_symmetry.space_group_name_H-M   'P 1'
#
loop_
_entity.id
_entity.type
_entity.pdbx_description
1 polymer ?
#
loop_
_entity_poly.entity_id
_entity_poly.type
_entity_poly.pdbx_seq_one_letter_code
_entity_poly.pdbx_strand_id
1 'polypeptide(L)'
;VERAMHGVDYVFHAAALKQVPSCEFFPIEATKTNVFGTQNVISVAIANKVKKVICLSTDKAAYPINAMGISKALMEKVAIATSRESTDTTVCLTRYGNVMASRGSVIPLFLKQIQAGLPLTITDPNMTRFLMSLEDAVDLVLFAFEHANPGDLFVNKAPAGTIRDLAQALKELCNADNEIKIIGTRHGEKLYETLCTREEMTKAEDMGEFYRIPADNRDLNYAQYFSEGEEEIATIEDYHSHNTEQQGVEGMKKLLMSLPLIKREVFGDLTAIQYAG
;
A
#
# COMPACT_ATOMS: atom_id res chain seq x y z
N VAL A 1 -4.52 17.70 -16.91
CA VAL A 1 -4.30 16.29 -17.36
C VAL A 1 -4.78 16.05 -18.79
N GLU A 2 -5.83 16.72 -19.27
CA GLU A 2 -6.37 16.60 -20.64
C GLU A 2 -5.32 16.58 -21.76
N ARG A 3 -4.47 17.61 -21.87
CA ARG A 3 -3.41 17.67 -22.90
C ARG A 3 -2.48 16.45 -22.92
N ALA A 4 -2.24 15.84 -21.77
CA ALA A 4 -1.36 14.68 -21.64
C ALA A 4 -2.06 13.35 -21.96
N MET A 5 -3.39 13.35 -22.10
CA MET A 5 -4.19 12.15 -22.33
C MET A 5 -4.44 11.86 -23.83
N HIS A 6 -4.10 12.79 -24.71
CA HIS A 6 -4.28 12.59 -26.15
C HIS A 6 -3.43 11.42 -26.66
N GLY A 7 -4.09 10.43 -27.27
CA GLY A 7 -3.44 9.24 -27.83
C GLY A 7 -2.91 8.25 -26.79
N VAL A 8 -3.30 8.39 -25.52
CA VAL A 8 -2.91 7.46 -24.45
C VAL A 8 -3.79 6.21 -24.47
N ASP A 9 -3.18 5.03 -24.46
CA ASP A 9 -3.89 3.76 -24.32
C ASP A 9 -4.11 3.35 -22.86
N TYR A 10 -3.13 3.60 -21.99
CA TYR A 10 -3.10 3.10 -20.61
C TYR A 10 -2.55 4.14 -19.64
N VAL A 11 -3.11 4.20 -18.43
CA VAL A 11 -2.72 5.14 -17.38
C VAL A 11 -2.39 4.40 -16.09
N PHE A 12 -1.16 4.58 -15.60
CA PHE A 12 -0.77 4.24 -14.23
C PHE A 12 -0.84 5.51 -13.37
N HIS A 13 -1.92 5.66 -12.59
CA HIS A 13 -2.16 6.84 -11.78
C HIS A 13 -1.49 6.73 -10.41
N ALA A 14 -0.23 7.17 -10.35
CA ALA A 14 0.61 7.16 -9.16
C ALA A 14 0.73 8.52 -8.46
N ALA A 15 0.13 9.59 -9.01
CA ALA A 15 0.24 10.93 -8.44
C ALA A 15 -0.56 11.04 -7.13
N ALA A 16 0.12 11.41 -6.04
CA ALA A 16 -0.49 11.52 -4.71
C ALA A 16 0.33 12.40 -3.74
N LEU A 17 -0.36 13.01 -2.78
CA LEU A 17 0.25 13.39 -1.50
C LEU A 17 0.22 12.18 -0.58
N LYS A 18 1.40 11.64 -0.25
CA LYS A 18 1.56 10.37 0.47
C LYS A 18 2.21 10.47 1.86
N GLN A 19 2.62 11.66 2.28
CA GLN A 19 3.27 11.87 3.58
C GLN A 19 2.20 12.15 4.65
N VAL A 20 2.17 11.33 5.71
CA VAL A 20 1.15 11.43 6.78
C VAL A 20 1.14 12.82 7.43
N PRO A 21 2.27 13.39 7.90
CA PRO A 21 2.24 14.68 8.59
C PRO A 21 1.74 15.83 7.70
N SER A 22 2.14 15.86 6.43
CA SER A 22 1.70 16.94 5.52
C SER A 22 0.21 16.83 5.21
N CYS A 23 -0.33 15.62 5.08
CA CYS A 23 -1.76 15.44 4.84
C CYS A 23 -2.58 15.78 6.09
N GLU A 24 -2.07 15.51 7.30
CA GLU A 24 -2.72 15.91 8.55
C GLU A 24 -2.78 17.44 8.70
N PHE A 25 -1.69 18.14 8.38
CA PHE A 25 -1.67 19.60 8.47
C PHE A 25 -2.43 20.28 7.31
N PHE A 26 -2.52 19.63 6.15
CA PHE A 26 -3.15 20.16 4.94
C PHE A 26 -4.14 19.17 4.31
N PRO A 27 -5.21 18.78 5.03
CA PRO A 27 -6.13 17.73 4.58
C PRO A 27 -6.87 18.10 3.30
N ILE A 28 -7.16 19.39 3.10
CA ILE A 28 -7.79 19.88 1.86
C ILE A 28 -6.86 19.70 0.65
N GLU A 29 -5.54 19.85 0.82
CA GLU A 29 -4.58 19.61 -0.27
C GLU A 29 -4.47 18.11 -0.59
N ALA A 30 -4.56 17.25 0.44
CA ALA A 30 -4.68 15.81 0.26
C ALA A 30 -5.96 15.46 -0.51
N THR A 31 -7.11 16.06 -0.18
CA THR A 31 -8.36 15.87 -0.94
C THR A 31 -8.25 16.36 -2.39
N LYS A 32 -7.71 17.56 -2.62
CA LYS A 32 -7.49 18.10 -3.97
C LYS A 32 -6.64 17.18 -4.83
N THR A 33 -5.54 16.65 -4.27
CA THR A 33 -4.61 15.82 -5.03
C THR A 33 -5.11 14.39 -5.18
N ASN A 34 -5.45 13.74 -4.06
CA ASN A 34 -5.72 12.31 -4.03
C ASN A 34 -7.15 11.99 -4.48
N VAL A 35 -8.13 12.87 -4.25
CA VAL A 35 -9.55 12.61 -4.56
C VAL A 35 -9.95 13.32 -5.85
N PHE A 36 -9.95 14.66 -5.86
CA PHE A 36 -10.34 15.43 -7.04
C PHE A 36 -9.37 15.23 -8.21
N GLY A 37 -8.06 15.12 -7.94
CA GLY A 37 -7.07 14.78 -8.96
C GLY A 37 -7.35 13.44 -9.63
N THR A 38 -7.75 12.43 -8.85
CA THR A 38 -8.12 11.11 -9.36
C THR A 38 -9.40 11.16 -10.19
N GLN A 39 -10.44 11.83 -9.71
CA GLN A 39 -11.66 12.06 -10.48
C GLN A 39 -11.35 12.71 -11.84
N ASN A 40 -10.51 13.73 -11.86
CA ASN A 40 -10.10 14.42 -13.09
C ASN A 40 -9.36 13.49 -14.06
N VAL A 41 -8.44 12.65 -13.55
CA VAL A 41 -7.70 11.68 -14.37
C VAL A 41 -8.67 10.68 -15.00
N ILE A 42 -9.57 10.09 -14.20
CA ILE A 42 -10.54 9.10 -14.66
C ILE A 42 -11.49 9.70 -15.70
N SER A 43 -12.10 10.86 -15.40
CA SER A 43 -13.04 11.51 -16.33
C SER A 43 -12.40 11.86 -17.66
N VAL A 44 -11.16 12.36 -17.64
CA VAL A 44 -10.41 12.69 -18.86
C VAL A 44 -9.97 11.43 -19.61
N ALA A 45 -9.62 10.35 -18.91
CA ALA A 45 -9.28 9.06 -19.51
C ALA A 45 -10.47 8.48 -20.27
N ILE A 46 -11.66 8.50 -19.67
CA ILE A 46 -12.92 8.09 -20.29
C ILE A 46 -13.22 8.93 -21.53
N ALA A 47 -13.11 10.27 -21.43
CA ALA A 47 -13.35 11.16 -22.56
C ALA A 47 -12.39 10.92 -23.75
N ASN A 48 -11.17 10.44 -23.47
CA ASN A 48 -10.17 10.10 -24.47
C ASN A 48 -10.16 8.62 -24.88
N LYS A 49 -11.13 7.81 -24.40
CA LYS A 49 -11.24 6.37 -24.70
C LYS A 49 -9.98 5.59 -24.35
N VAL A 50 -9.33 5.97 -23.25
CA VAL A 50 -8.23 5.18 -22.65
C VAL A 50 -8.76 3.80 -22.33
N LYS A 51 -7.98 2.75 -22.59
CA LYS A 51 -8.40 1.36 -22.38
C LYS A 51 -8.42 0.99 -20.90
N LYS A 52 -7.35 1.33 -20.16
CA LYS A 52 -7.24 1.02 -18.72
C LYS A 52 -6.62 2.15 -17.90
N VAL A 53 -7.16 2.35 -16.70
CA VAL A 53 -6.63 3.25 -15.66
C VAL A 53 -6.43 2.45 -14.37
N ILE A 54 -5.18 2.38 -13.89
CA ILE A 54 -4.80 1.68 -12.66
C ILE A 54 -4.51 2.72 -11.58
N CYS A 55 -5.32 2.74 -10.53
CA CYS A 55 -5.18 3.67 -9.40
C CYS A 55 -4.39 3.03 -8.26
N LEU A 56 -3.30 3.69 -7.82
CA LEU A 56 -2.47 3.20 -6.72
C LEU A 56 -2.97 3.72 -5.37
N SER A 57 -3.27 2.79 -4.48
CA SER A 57 -3.69 3.02 -3.10
C SER A 57 -2.70 2.41 -2.10
N THR A 58 -3.04 2.38 -0.82
CA THR A 58 -2.17 1.99 0.29
C THR A 58 -2.97 1.27 1.37
N ASP A 59 -2.34 0.35 2.11
CA ASP A 59 -2.89 -0.29 3.32
C ASP A 59 -3.58 0.69 4.29
N LYS A 60 -3.09 1.93 4.38
CA LYS A 60 -3.67 2.97 5.25
C LYS A 60 -5.06 3.43 4.83
N ALA A 61 -5.53 3.05 3.65
CA ALA A 61 -6.90 3.25 3.19
C ALA A 61 -7.88 2.25 3.81
N ALA A 62 -7.43 1.08 4.27
CA ALA A 62 -8.26 0.15 5.02
C ALA A 62 -8.33 0.60 6.49
N TYR A 63 -9.54 0.79 7.02
CA TYR A 63 -9.79 1.35 8.37
C TYR A 63 -8.92 2.60 8.66
N PRO A 64 -9.01 3.66 7.83
CA PRO A 64 -8.06 4.76 7.87
C PRO A 64 -8.20 5.58 9.16
N ILE A 65 -7.06 5.96 9.76
CA ILE A 65 -7.02 6.79 10.98
C ILE A 65 -6.35 8.15 10.77
N ASN A 66 -5.71 8.36 9.63
CA ASN A 66 -5.01 9.60 9.29
C ASN A 66 -5.52 10.20 7.96
N ALA A 67 -5.39 11.50 7.79
CA ALA A 67 -5.91 12.24 6.63
C ALA A 67 -5.38 11.71 5.29
N MET A 68 -4.13 11.22 5.25
CA MET A 68 -3.55 10.58 4.05
C MET A 68 -4.35 9.31 3.68
N GLY A 69 -4.50 8.39 4.64
CA GLY A 69 -5.29 7.17 4.47
C GLY A 69 -6.75 7.44 4.15
N ILE A 70 -7.39 8.40 4.82
CA ILE A 70 -8.78 8.80 4.54
C ILE A 70 -8.93 9.30 3.10
N SER A 71 -8.02 10.15 2.63
CA SER A 71 -8.07 10.66 1.26
C SER A 71 -7.87 9.55 0.22
N LYS A 72 -7.08 8.52 0.52
CA LYS A 72 -6.89 7.35 -0.34
C LYS A 72 -8.08 6.39 -0.29
N ALA A 73 -8.69 6.17 0.88
CA ALA A 73 -9.95 5.43 0.98
C ALA A 73 -11.07 6.11 0.16
N LEU A 74 -11.15 7.44 0.22
CA LEU A 74 -12.12 8.18 -0.59
C LEU A 74 -11.79 8.11 -2.10
N MET A 75 -10.51 8.17 -2.47
CA MET A 75 -10.06 7.90 -3.84
C MET A 75 -10.52 6.53 -4.34
N GLU A 76 -10.42 5.48 -3.50
CA GLU A 76 -10.86 4.14 -3.89
C GLU A 76 -12.36 4.10 -4.16
N LYS A 77 -13.17 4.74 -3.30
CA LYS A 77 -14.61 4.85 -3.52
C LYS A 77 -14.95 5.62 -4.81
N VAL A 78 -14.20 6.67 -5.15
CA VAL A 78 -14.36 7.40 -6.42
C VAL A 78 -14.09 6.47 -7.61
N ALA A 79 -12.96 5.76 -7.62
CA ALA A 79 -12.60 4.87 -8.72
C ALA A 79 -13.59 3.69 -8.88
N ILE A 80 -14.00 3.08 -7.76
CA ILE A 80 -15.01 2.01 -7.76
C ILE A 80 -16.36 2.54 -8.23
N ALA A 81 -16.79 3.73 -7.81
CA ALA A 81 -18.04 4.31 -8.26
C ALA A 81 -18.07 4.49 -9.79
N THR A 82 -17.00 5.01 -10.38
CA THR A 82 -16.92 5.16 -11.84
C THR A 82 -16.94 3.82 -12.58
N SER A 83 -16.41 2.75 -11.99
CA SER A 83 -16.47 1.43 -12.64
C SER A 83 -17.88 0.87 -12.84
N ARG A 84 -18.88 1.39 -12.11
CA ARG A 84 -20.30 1.05 -12.24
C ARG A 84 -20.97 1.78 -13.40
N GLU A 85 -20.37 2.88 -13.85
CA GLU A 85 -20.78 3.56 -15.06
C GLU A 85 -20.31 2.69 -16.23
N SER A 86 -21.23 2.20 -17.06
CA SER A 86 -20.87 1.37 -18.22
C SER A 86 -20.04 2.22 -19.19
N THR A 87 -18.72 2.03 -19.18
CA THR A 87 -17.77 2.75 -20.04
C THR A 87 -16.80 1.78 -20.71
N ASP A 88 -16.22 2.19 -21.84
CA ASP A 88 -15.19 1.44 -22.56
C ASP A 88 -13.82 1.46 -21.83
N THR A 89 -13.69 2.23 -20.75
CA THR A 89 -12.46 2.38 -19.97
C THR A 89 -12.52 1.52 -18.71
N THR A 90 -11.63 0.54 -18.59
CA THR A 90 -11.49 -0.21 -17.34
C THR A 90 -10.77 0.62 -16.29
N VAL A 91 -11.44 0.94 -15.20
CA VAL A 91 -10.81 1.55 -14.01
C VAL A 91 -10.64 0.46 -12.96
N CYS A 92 -9.42 0.24 -12.47
CA CYS A 92 -9.13 -0.70 -11.40
C CYS A 92 -8.13 -0.13 -10.40
N LEU A 93 -7.93 -0.84 -9.29
CA LEU A 93 -7.16 -0.37 -8.15
C LEU A 93 -6.14 -1.41 -7.71
N THR A 94 -5.04 -0.93 -7.15
CA THR A 94 -4.08 -1.75 -6.41
C THR A 94 -3.89 -1.15 -5.03
N ARG A 95 -3.92 -1.96 -3.98
CA ARG A 95 -3.60 -1.54 -2.61
C ARG A 95 -2.47 -2.41 -2.07
N TYR A 96 -1.44 -1.76 -1.56
CA TYR A 96 -0.26 -2.42 -1.05
C TYR A 96 0.30 -1.71 0.20
N GLY A 97 1.11 -2.42 0.96
CA GLY A 97 1.78 -1.91 2.15
C GLY A 97 2.96 -1.00 1.84
N ASN A 98 3.70 -0.60 2.88
CA ASN A 98 4.91 0.18 2.68
C ASN A 98 5.97 -0.62 1.90
N VAL A 99 6.52 -0.03 0.83
CA VAL A 99 7.66 -0.58 0.11
C VAL A 99 8.94 -0.44 0.95
N MET A 100 9.63 -1.55 1.15
CA MET A 100 10.90 -1.63 1.88
C MET A 100 11.96 -0.74 1.22
N ALA A 101 12.79 -0.10 2.06
CA ALA A 101 13.85 0.81 1.63
C ALA A 101 13.41 2.05 0.81
N SER A 102 12.10 2.37 0.77
CA SER A 102 11.59 3.60 0.16
C SER A 102 12.11 4.86 0.85
N ARG A 103 12.18 5.98 0.12
CA ARG A 103 12.74 7.24 0.64
C ARG A 103 11.96 7.74 1.87
N GLY A 104 12.68 7.96 2.96
CA GLY A 104 12.09 8.44 4.23
C GLY A 104 11.43 7.36 5.07
N SER A 105 11.53 6.08 4.68
CA SER A 105 11.05 4.96 5.49
C SER A 105 12.00 4.60 6.62
N VAL A 106 11.60 3.63 7.45
CA VAL A 106 12.33 3.21 8.66
C VAL A 106 13.66 2.50 8.36
N ILE A 107 13.77 1.74 7.26
CA ILE A 107 15.00 1.03 6.90
C ILE A 107 16.15 2.02 6.63
N PRO A 108 16.01 3.03 5.74
CA PRO A 108 17.04 4.04 5.55
C PRO A 108 17.33 4.87 6.81
N LEU A 109 16.32 5.10 7.66
CA LEU A 109 16.52 5.81 8.93
C LEU A 109 17.42 5.01 9.87
N PHE A 110 17.14 3.71 10.05
CA PHE A 110 17.91 2.83 10.91
C PHE A 110 19.34 2.64 10.40
N LEU A 111 19.53 2.47 9.09
CA LEU A 111 20.88 2.44 8.51
C LEU A 111 21.67 3.71 8.80
N LYS A 112 21.07 4.89 8.62
CA LYS A 112 21.71 6.17 8.96
C LYS A 112 22.04 6.29 10.44
N GLN A 113 21.15 5.84 11.32
CA GLN A 113 21.38 5.83 12.77
C GLN A 113 22.54 4.89 13.13
N ILE A 114 22.59 3.69 12.54
CA ILE A 114 23.69 2.74 12.69
C ILE A 114 25.02 3.36 12.26
N GLN A 115 25.08 3.86 11.02
CA GLN A 115 26.30 4.47 10.44
C GLN A 115 26.78 5.69 11.23
N ALA A 116 25.86 6.44 11.86
CA ALA A 116 26.17 7.59 12.68
C ALA A 116 26.48 7.24 14.15
N GLY A 117 26.43 5.96 14.55
CA GLY A 117 26.61 5.55 15.95
C GLY A 117 25.49 6.03 16.89
N LEU A 118 24.31 6.35 16.36
CA LEU A 118 23.16 6.83 17.12
C LEU A 118 22.23 5.68 17.53
N PRO A 119 21.44 5.84 18.60
CA PRO A 119 20.41 4.86 18.96
C PRO A 119 19.37 4.68 17.84
N LEU A 120 18.94 3.44 17.63
CA LEU A 120 17.81 3.09 16.77
C LEU A 120 16.51 3.48 17.46
N THR A 121 15.76 4.42 16.87
CA THR A 121 14.52 4.92 17.49
C THR A 121 13.31 4.10 17.05
N ILE A 122 12.83 3.23 17.93
CA ILE A 122 11.64 2.41 17.70
C ILE A 122 10.42 3.08 18.37
N THR A 123 9.30 3.16 17.66
CA THR A 123 8.05 3.67 18.21
C THR A 123 7.44 2.67 19.18
N ASP A 124 6.89 1.58 18.65
CA ASP A 124 6.41 0.43 19.40
C ASP A 124 7.06 -0.83 18.81
N PRO A 125 7.80 -1.62 19.62
CA PRO A 125 8.48 -2.83 19.14
C PRO A 125 7.53 -3.92 18.63
N ASN A 126 6.27 -3.91 19.07
CA ASN A 126 5.27 -4.92 18.71
C ASN A 126 4.47 -4.52 17.45
N MET A 127 4.71 -3.34 16.89
CA MET A 127 4.10 -2.96 15.61
C MET A 127 4.53 -3.93 14.51
N THR A 128 3.56 -4.40 13.72
CA THR A 128 3.83 -5.21 12.53
C THR A 128 3.57 -4.40 11.26
N ARG A 129 4.37 -4.63 10.23
CA ARG A 129 4.17 -4.06 8.90
C ARG A 129 4.37 -5.15 7.86
N PHE A 130 3.58 -5.09 6.79
CA PHE A 130 3.82 -5.91 5.60
C PHE A 130 5.19 -5.59 5.01
N LEU A 131 5.91 -6.62 4.61
CA LEU A 131 7.26 -6.56 4.05
C LEU A 131 7.14 -6.78 2.56
N MET A 132 7.33 -5.71 1.79
CA MET A 132 7.14 -5.73 0.35
C MET A 132 8.28 -5.01 -0.35
N SER A 133 8.86 -5.65 -1.35
CA SER A 133 9.88 -5.05 -2.20
C SER A 133 9.25 -4.07 -3.20
N LEU A 134 10.08 -3.27 -3.87
CA LEU A 134 9.59 -2.44 -4.98
C LEU A 134 9.15 -3.31 -6.16
N GLU A 135 9.81 -4.44 -6.38
CA GLU A 135 9.50 -5.40 -7.44
C GLU A 135 8.10 -5.99 -7.20
N ASP A 136 7.80 -6.43 -5.98
CA ASP A 136 6.46 -6.96 -5.62
C ASP A 136 5.35 -5.93 -5.87
N ALA A 137 5.61 -4.65 -5.59
CA ALA A 137 4.65 -3.57 -5.83
C ALA A 137 4.44 -3.30 -7.33
N VAL A 138 5.49 -3.45 -8.14
CA VAL A 138 5.39 -3.37 -9.60
C VAL A 138 4.63 -4.57 -10.15
N ASP A 139 4.92 -5.77 -9.66
CA ASP A 139 4.25 -7.02 -10.07
C ASP A 139 2.76 -6.96 -9.78
N LEU A 140 2.34 -6.40 -8.63
CA LEU A 140 0.93 -6.14 -8.34
C LEU A 140 0.27 -5.22 -9.37
N VAL A 141 0.95 -4.15 -9.77
CA VAL A 141 0.43 -3.18 -10.76
C VAL A 141 0.32 -3.83 -12.15
N LEU A 142 1.31 -4.64 -12.54
CA LEU A 142 1.28 -5.39 -13.80
C LEU A 142 0.19 -6.47 -13.79
N PHE A 143 0.03 -7.18 -12.67
CA PHE A 143 -1.03 -8.17 -12.51
C PHE A 143 -2.42 -7.54 -12.66
N ALA A 144 -2.66 -6.40 -11.99
CA ALA A 144 -3.90 -5.65 -12.16
C ALA A 144 -4.07 -5.14 -13.61
N PHE A 145 -3.00 -4.69 -14.26
CA PHE A 145 -3.04 -4.27 -15.66
C PHE A 145 -3.50 -5.41 -16.59
N GLU A 146 -3.05 -6.64 -16.36
CA GLU A 146 -3.40 -7.80 -17.19
C GLU A 146 -4.79 -8.34 -16.87
N HIS A 147 -5.14 -8.49 -15.59
CA HIS A 147 -6.27 -9.32 -15.15
C HIS A 147 -7.49 -8.56 -14.64
N ALA A 148 -7.41 -7.23 -14.47
CA ALA A 148 -8.52 -6.48 -13.87
C ALA A 148 -9.77 -6.40 -14.74
N ASN A 149 -10.91 -6.60 -14.09
CA ASN A 149 -12.21 -6.11 -14.52
C ASN A 149 -12.48 -4.71 -13.96
N PRO A 150 -13.50 -3.99 -14.47
CA PRO A 150 -13.89 -2.69 -13.93
C PRO A 150 -14.23 -2.77 -12.45
N GLY A 151 -13.54 -1.97 -11.65
CA GLY A 151 -13.78 -1.79 -10.21
C GLY A 151 -13.00 -2.74 -9.31
N ASP A 152 -12.27 -3.71 -9.88
CA ASP A 152 -11.48 -4.64 -9.10
C ASP A 152 -10.40 -3.90 -8.30
N LEU A 153 -10.29 -4.28 -7.03
CA LEU A 153 -9.17 -3.93 -6.18
C LEU A 153 -8.26 -5.16 -6.02
N PHE A 154 -7.00 -5.03 -6.42
CA PHE A 154 -5.98 -6.05 -6.21
C PHE A 154 -5.11 -5.73 -5.00
N VAL A 155 -4.84 -6.77 -4.22
CA VAL A 155 -3.98 -6.73 -3.03
C VAL A 155 -2.97 -7.86 -3.11
N ASN A 156 -1.71 -7.60 -2.80
CA ASN A 156 -0.72 -8.66 -2.72
C ASN A 156 -0.76 -9.35 -1.35
N LYS A 157 -0.57 -10.67 -1.36
CA LYS A 157 -0.27 -11.42 -0.14
C LYS A 157 1.20 -11.15 0.18
N ALA A 158 1.46 -10.59 1.34
CA ALA A 158 2.81 -10.27 1.78
C ALA A 158 3.04 -10.80 3.18
N PRO A 159 4.25 -11.31 3.49
CA PRO A 159 4.60 -11.56 4.86
C PRO A 159 4.73 -10.26 5.65
N ALA A 160 4.81 -10.36 6.97
CA ALA A 160 5.03 -9.24 7.85
C ALA A 160 6.16 -9.51 8.85
N GLY A 161 6.54 -8.48 9.58
CA GLY A 161 7.44 -8.62 10.72
C GLY A 161 7.31 -7.45 11.68
N THR A 162 7.81 -7.66 12.90
CA THR A 162 7.79 -6.62 13.93
C THR A 162 8.86 -5.56 13.67
N ILE A 163 8.64 -4.33 14.12
CA ILE A 163 9.68 -3.28 14.07
C ILE A 163 10.90 -3.67 14.92
N ARG A 164 10.70 -4.46 15.99
CA ARG A 164 11.80 -5.04 16.78
C ARG A 164 12.67 -5.96 15.94
N ASP A 165 12.07 -6.93 15.25
CA ASP A 165 12.82 -7.89 14.43
C ASP A 165 13.55 -7.19 13.29
N LEU A 166 12.92 -6.16 12.71
CA LEU A 166 13.55 -5.32 11.69
C LEU A 166 14.81 -4.61 12.22
N ALA A 167 14.72 -3.98 13.39
CA ALA A 167 15.87 -3.31 14.00
C ALA A 167 16.99 -4.31 14.34
N GLN A 168 16.63 -5.47 14.90
CA GLN A 168 17.58 -6.54 15.24
C GLN A 168 18.26 -7.10 13.99
N ALA A 169 17.50 -7.41 12.94
CA ALA A 169 18.03 -7.90 11.67
C ALA A 169 19.03 -6.92 11.05
N LEU A 170 18.74 -5.61 11.06
CA LEU A 170 19.66 -4.60 10.56
C LEU A 170 20.93 -4.47 11.41
N LYS A 171 20.81 -4.53 12.75
CA LYS A 171 21.98 -4.56 13.66
C LYS A 171 22.90 -5.73 13.32
N GLU A 172 22.34 -6.93 13.18
CA GLU A 172 23.10 -8.14 12.86
C GLU A 172 23.78 -8.07 11.49
N LEU A 173 23.04 -7.64 10.45
CA LEU A 173 23.61 -7.49 9.10
C LEU A 173 24.76 -6.47 9.06
N CYS A 174 24.67 -5.41 9.85
CA CYS A 174 25.70 -4.37 9.92
C CYS A 174 26.81 -4.67 10.93
N ASN A 175 26.77 -5.80 11.65
CA ASN A 175 27.63 -6.09 12.80
C ASN A 175 27.70 -4.92 13.81
N ALA A 176 26.54 -4.33 14.11
CA ALA A 176 26.40 -3.11 14.88
C ALA A 176 25.75 -3.37 16.25
N ASP A 177 26.20 -2.66 17.28
CA ASP A 177 25.66 -2.79 18.65
C ASP A 177 24.95 -1.51 19.16
N ASN A 178 24.41 -0.70 18.25
CA ASN A 178 23.66 0.50 18.59
C ASN A 178 22.52 0.20 19.60
N GLU A 179 22.33 1.10 20.57
CA GLU A 179 21.22 1.03 21.52
C GLU A 179 19.88 1.11 20.77
N ILE A 180 18.87 0.36 21.24
CA ILE A 180 17.48 0.53 20.79
C ILE A 180 16.76 1.43 21.79
N LYS A 181 16.31 2.58 21.33
CA LYS A 181 15.55 3.56 22.14
C LYS A 181 14.08 3.52 21.77
N ILE A 182 13.23 3.15 22.72
CA ILE A 182 11.77 3.19 22.57
C ILE A 182 11.29 4.64 22.76
N ILE A 183 10.68 5.23 21.73
CA ILE A 183 10.17 6.60 21.74
C ILE A 183 8.65 6.70 21.86
N GLY A 184 7.95 5.56 21.84
CA GLY A 184 6.50 5.48 21.89
C GLY A 184 5.83 5.66 20.52
N THR A 185 4.56 5.25 20.44
CA THR A 185 3.74 5.36 19.23
C THR A 185 3.53 6.82 18.84
N ARG A 186 3.81 7.16 17.57
CA ARG A 186 3.57 8.50 17.04
C ARG A 186 2.10 8.66 16.67
N HIS A 187 1.65 9.91 16.57
CA HIS A 187 0.29 10.25 16.15
C HIS A 187 0.03 9.74 14.72
N GLY A 188 -1.15 9.15 14.51
CA GLY A 188 -1.59 8.67 13.19
C GLY A 188 -1.02 7.32 12.75
N GLU A 189 -0.34 6.58 13.64
CA GLU A 189 0.16 5.22 13.39
C GLU A 189 -0.72 4.14 14.03
N LYS A 190 -0.88 3.01 13.34
CA LYS A 190 -1.56 1.82 13.87
C LYS A 190 -0.56 0.81 14.43
N LEU A 191 -1.04 -0.07 15.31
CA LEU A 191 -0.27 -1.22 15.77
C LEU A 191 0.04 -2.17 14.60
N TYR A 192 -0.96 -2.47 13.79
CA TYR A 192 -0.85 -3.26 12.57
C TYR A 192 -1.56 -2.57 11.43
N GLU A 193 -1.17 -2.88 10.20
CA GLU A 193 -1.84 -2.37 9.00
C GLU A 193 -2.77 -3.46 8.45
N THR A 194 -3.92 -3.04 7.92
CA THR A 194 -4.90 -3.92 7.28
C THR A 194 -4.76 -3.74 5.77
N LEU A 195 -4.72 -4.83 5.00
CA LEU A 195 -4.72 -4.79 3.53
C LEU A 195 -6.13 -5.02 2.97
N CYS A 196 -6.90 -5.94 3.56
CA CYS A 196 -8.30 -6.17 3.22
C CYS A 196 -9.14 -6.10 4.49
N THR A 197 -10.15 -5.23 4.50
CA THR A 197 -11.17 -5.21 5.55
C THR A 197 -11.99 -6.49 5.54
N ARG A 198 -12.77 -6.72 6.59
CA ARG A 198 -13.62 -7.91 6.69
C ARG A 198 -14.64 -8.01 5.55
N GLU A 199 -15.27 -6.89 5.20
CA GLU A 199 -16.21 -6.80 4.06
C GLU A 199 -15.51 -7.04 2.71
N GLU A 200 -14.24 -6.64 2.58
CA GLU A 200 -13.48 -6.93 1.36
C GLU A 200 -13.11 -8.41 1.28
N MET A 201 -12.76 -9.03 2.41
CA MET A 201 -12.44 -10.45 2.49
C MET A 201 -13.64 -11.37 2.22
N THR A 202 -14.88 -10.94 2.50
CA THR A 202 -16.06 -11.78 2.25
C THR A 202 -16.30 -12.06 0.77
N LYS A 203 -15.84 -11.16 -0.10
CA LYS A 203 -15.94 -11.29 -1.56
C LYS A 203 -14.58 -11.44 -2.23
N ALA A 204 -13.50 -11.57 -1.46
CA ALA A 204 -12.16 -11.70 -2.02
C ALA A 204 -12.00 -13.03 -2.74
N GLU A 205 -11.46 -12.98 -3.95
CA GLU A 205 -11.08 -14.14 -4.73
C GLU A 205 -9.57 -14.37 -4.59
N ASP A 206 -9.18 -15.60 -4.26
CA ASP A 206 -7.78 -16.00 -4.19
C ASP A 206 -7.22 -16.26 -5.59
N MET A 207 -6.25 -15.45 -6.01
CA MET A 207 -5.58 -15.54 -7.31
C MET A 207 -4.12 -15.99 -7.19
N GLY A 208 -3.79 -16.79 -6.17
CA GLY A 208 -2.43 -17.23 -5.89
C GLY A 208 -1.70 -16.22 -5.00
N GLU A 209 -0.80 -15.42 -5.57
CA GLU A 209 -0.04 -14.39 -4.83
C GLU A 209 -0.86 -13.14 -4.52
N PHE A 210 -2.06 -13.01 -5.11
CA PHE A 210 -2.92 -11.84 -5.01
C PHE A 210 -4.32 -12.20 -4.53
N TYR A 211 -4.97 -11.25 -3.86
CA TYR A 211 -6.42 -11.23 -3.71
C TYR A 211 -7.03 -10.26 -4.73
N ARG A 212 -8.14 -10.66 -5.34
CA ARG A 212 -9.01 -9.78 -6.12
C ARG A 212 -10.29 -9.50 -5.34
N ILE A 213 -10.56 -8.24 -5.08
CA ILE A 213 -11.78 -7.78 -4.42
C ILE A 213 -12.65 -7.13 -5.50
N PRO A 214 -13.68 -7.84 -6.01
CA PRO A 214 -14.54 -7.29 -7.04
C PRO A 214 -15.36 -6.12 -6.49
N ALA A 215 -15.60 -5.12 -7.34
CA ALA A 215 -16.59 -4.09 -7.04
C ALA A 215 -17.97 -4.75 -6.90
N ASP A 216 -18.75 -4.34 -5.90
CA ASP A 216 -20.17 -4.72 -5.89
C ASP A 216 -20.87 -3.88 -6.96
N ASN A 217 -21.07 -4.55 -8.10
CA ASN A 217 -21.64 -4.01 -9.33
C ASN A 217 -23.09 -4.48 -9.52
N ARG A 218 -23.70 -5.11 -8.49
CA ARG A 218 -25.10 -5.57 -8.57
C ARG A 218 -26.04 -4.37 -8.35
N ASP A 219 -26.44 -3.76 -9.46
CA ASP A 219 -27.66 -2.96 -9.63
C ASP A 219 -27.85 -1.70 -8.77
N LEU A 220 -26.79 -1.07 -8.24
CA LEU A 220 -26.93 0.05 -7.29
C LEU A 220 -27.98 -0.26 -6.21
N ASN A 221 -28.08 -1.53 -5.81
CA ASN A 221 -29.18 -2.01 -5.01
C ASN A 221 -29.02 -1.53 -3.56
N TYR A 222 -29.77 -0.49 -3.21
CA TYR A 222 -29.75 0.07 -1.86
C TYR A 222 -30.16 -0.97 -0.79
N ALA A 223 -30.92 -2.02 -1.12
CA ALA A 223 -31.41 -3.01 -0.15
C ALA A 223 -30.27 -3.72 0.62
N GLN A 224 -29.11 -3.95 -0.01
CA GLN A 224 -27.96 -4.58 0.64
C GLN A 224 -27.32 -3.71 1.74
N TYR A 225 -27.62 -2.41 1.77
CA TYR A 225 -27.16 -1.49 2.83
C TYR A 225 -28.20 -1.31 3.95
N PHE A 226 -29.44 -1.78 3.79
CA PHE A 226 -30.56 -1.45 4.68
C PHE A 226 -31.43 -2.64 5.16
N SER A 227 -31.54 -3.75 4.41
CA SER A 227 -32.56 -4.79 4.67
C SER A 227 -32.10 -6.26 4.60
N GLU A 228 -30.95 -6.56 4.00
CA GLU A 228 -30.40 -7.92 3.89
C GLU A 228 -28.97 -7.95 4.44
N GLY A 229 -28.68 -8.82 5.41
CA GLY A 229 -27.33 -9.04 5.94
C GLY A 229 -26.88 -10.47 5.68
N GLU A 230 -25.60 -10.67 5.36
CA GLU A 230 -25.01 -12.00 5.18
C GLU A 230 -24.56 -12.57 6.55
N GLU A 231 -25.14 -13.69 6.98
CA GLU A 231 -24.80 -14.36 8.24
C GLU A 231 -23.34 -14.86 8.29
N GLU A 232 -22.70 -15.06 7.14
CA GLU A 232 -21.29 -15.52 7.03
C GLU A 232 -20.24 -14.45 7.37
N ILE A 233 -20.61 -13.17 7.48
CA ILE A 233 -19.66 -12.08 7.80
C ILE A 233 -19.03 -12.26 9.20
N ALA A 234 -19.69 -12.97 10.11
CA ALA A 234 -19.24 -13.10 11.49
C ALA A 234 -18.00 -13.99 11.68
N THR A 235 -17.68 -14.88 10.74
CA THR A 235 -16.57 -15.86 10.85
C THR A 235 -15.33 -15.47 10.04
N ILE A 236 -15.45 -14.48 9.16
CA ILE A 236 -14.37 -14.02 8.28
C ILE A 236 -13.55 -12.95 9.01
N GLU A 237 -12.24 -13.15 9.07
CA GLU A 237 -11.30 -12.16 9.61
C GLU A 237 -10.83 -11.19 8.52
N ASP A 238 -10.43 -9.98 8.91
CA ASP A 238 -9.74 -9.07 8.00
C ASP A 238 -8.31 -9.55 7.74
N TYR A 239 -7.73 -9.19 6.59
CA TYR A 239 -6.35 -9.54 6.26
C TYR A 239 -5.41 -8.41 6.67
N HIS A 240 -4.55 -8.67 7.66
CA HIS A 240 -3.73 -7.65 8.30
C HIS A 240 -2.35 -8.16 8.73
N SER A 241 -1.42 -7.25 9.04
CA SER A 241 -0.02 -7.62 9.26
C SER A 241 0.24 -8.49 10.51
N HIS A 242 -0.74 -8.69 11.39
CA HIS A 242 -0.63 -9.62 12.53
C HIS A 242 -1.02 -11.08 12.22
N ASN A 243 -1.91 -11.34 11.26
CA ASN A 243 -2.42 -12.69 10.95
C ASN A 243 -1.84 -13.27 9.66
N THR A 244 -0.90 -12.55 9.02
CA THR A 244 -0.09 -13.09 7.94
C THR A 244 1.19 -13.75 8.45
N GLU A 245 1.94 -14.39 7.54
CA GLU A 245 3.22 -15.04 7.85
C GLU A 245 4.22 -14.05 8.47
N GLN A 246 4.73 -14.37 9.66
CA GLN A 246 5.73 -13.55 10.36
C GLN A 246 7.15 -14.05 10.06
N GLN A 247 8.02 -13.17 9.53
CA GLN A 247 9.36 -13.54 9.07
C GLN A 247 10.41 -13.66 10.19
N GLY A 248 10.12 -13.17 11.40
CA GLY A 248 11.09 -13.10 12.50
C GLY A 248 12.42 -12.42 12.08
N VAL A 249 13.49 -12.61 12.84
CA VAL A 249 14.80 -12.00 12.52
C VAL A 249 15.44 -12.63 11.28
N GLU A 250 15.47 -13.96 11.18
CA GLU A 250 16.14 -14.66 10.07
C GLU A 250 15.46 -14.44 8.71
N GLY A 251 14.14 -14.50 8.65
CA GLY A 251 13.40 -14.21 7.42
C GLY A 251 13.54 -12.75 7.01
N MET A 252 13.51 -11.83 7.97
CA MET A 252 13.77 -10.41 7.74
C MET A 252 15.15 -10.17 7.14
N LYS A 253 16.20 -10.85 7.62
CA LYS A 253 17.55 -10.75 7.05
C LYS A 253 17.57 -11.18 5.59
N LYS A 254 16.92 -12.30 5.24
CA LYS A 254 16.84 -12.78 3.84
C LYS A 254 16.17 -11.75 2.93
N LEU A 255 15.05 -11.16 3.38
CA LEU A 255 14.35 -10.10 2.63
C LEU A 255 15.19 -8.83 2.52
N LEU A 256 15.84 -8.38 3.60
CA LEU A 256 16.70 -7.20 3.57
C LEU A 256 17.88 -7.38 2.60
N MET A 257 18.50 -8.57 2.58
CA MET A 257 19.63 -8.86 1.68
C MET A 257 19.27 -8.82 0.19
N SER A 258 17.98 -8.94 -0.18
CA SER A 258 17.58 -8.79 -1.58
C SER A 258 17.56 -7.32 -2.02
N LEU A 259 17.38 -6.38 -1.09
CA LEU A 259 17.18 -4.96 -1.36
C LEU A 259 18.45 -4.28 -1.91
N PRO A 260 18.36 -3.52 -3.01
CA PRO A 260 19.51 -2.80 -3.57
C PRO A 260 20.21 -1.86 -2.57
N LEU A 261 19.44 -1.19 -1.71
CA LEU A 261 20.00 -0.30 -0.68
C LEU A 261 20.90 -1.08 0.29
N ILE A 262 20.48 -2.27 0.73
CA ILE A 262 21.25 -3.09 1.68
C ILE A 262 22.48 -3.67 1.00
N LYS A 263 22.32 -4.21 -0.22
CA LYS A 263 23.44 -4.68 -1.06
C LYS A 263 24.53 -3.62 -1.20
N ARG A 264 24.16 -2.37 -1.45
CA ARG A 264 25.13 -1.27 -1.57
C ARG A 264 25.71 -0.83 -0.23
N GLU A 265 24.87 -0.47 0.74
CA GLU A 265 25.30 0.20 1.98
C GLU A 265 25.93 -0.74 3.01
N VAL A 266 25.58 -2.02 2.97
CA VAL A 266 26.07 -3.03 3.93
C VAL A 266 27.11 -3.95 3.29
N PHE A 267 26.89 -4.38 2.05
CA PHE A 267 27.75 -5.36 1.38
C PHE A 267 28.68 -4.76 0.30
N GLY A 268 28.60 -3.45 0.03
CA GLY A 268 29.48 -2.77 -0.91
C GLY A 268 29.23 -3.10 -2.39
N ASP A 269 28.08 -3.69 -2.74
CA ASP A 269 27.72 -3.99 -4.13
C ASP A 269 27.27 -2.71 -4.87
N LEU A 270 28.20 -2.12 -5.62
CA LEU A 270 27.98 -0.91 -6.42
C LEU A 270 27.17 -1.15 -7.70
N THR A 271 26.90 -2.41 -8.06
CA THR A 271 26.09 -2.74 -9.24
C THR A 271 24.59 -2.72 -8.95
N ALA A 272 24.21 -2.70 -7.67
CA ALA A 272 22.83 -2.64 -7.24
C ALA A 272 22.19 -1.27 -7.58
N ILE A 273 21.30 -1.26 -8.57
CA ILE A 273 20.55 -0.06 -8.96
C ILE A 273 19.50 0.25 -7.89
N GLN A 274 19.62 1.41 -7.25
CA GLN A 274 18.59 1.91 -6.33
C GLN A 274 17.63 2.84 -7.08
N TYR A 275 16.39 2.38 -7.26
CA TYR A 275 15.32 3.23 -7.78
C TYR A 275 14.83 4.22 -6.71
N ALA A 276 14.50 5.44 -7.12
CA ALA A 276 13.86 6.42 -6.24
C ALA A 276 12.38 6.04 -6.03
N GLY A 277 12.06 5.42 -4.89
CA GLY A 277 10.67 5.18 -4.43
C GLY A 277 10.09 6.31 -3.57
#